data_AF-A0A147F0B3-F1
#
_entry.id   AF-A0A147F0B3-F1
#
_cell.length_a   1.000
_cell.length_b   1.000
_cell.length_c   1.000
_cell.angle_alpha   90.00
_cell.angle_beta   90.00
_cell.angle_gamma   90.00
#
_symmetry.space_group_name_H-M   'P 1'
#
loop_
_entity.id
_entity.type
_entity.pdbx_description
1 polymer ?
#
loop_
_entity_poly.entity_id
_entity_poly.type
_entity_poly.pdbx_seq_one_letter_code
_entity_poly.pdbx_strand_id
1 'polypeptide(L)'
;MRRTITSVLALGVAAVVLTGCAVSITDEREGASPLASPTEAPSLETATDDPRPEVIAPPAPDASDAPEAPSSLRTRDEAISLADTTIACTPGLVIADDGKIVRVEGACDDVTVSGFATVAVLDDVSTLTVSGSGIVVYAQQVGDLVVSGDVNTILWRGSAPRLDDTGVATTSIRDTR
;
A
#
# COMPACT_ATOMS: atom_id res chain seq x y z
N MET A 1 -30.29 -5.65 -49.32
CA MET A 1 -31.02 -4.37 -49.50
C MET A 1 -30.97 -3.59 -48.19
N ARG A 2 -30.84 -2.26 -48.33
CA ARG A 2 -30.92 -1.17 -47.34
C ARG A 2 -29.65 -0.77 -46.59
N ARG A 3 -29.28 0.48 -46.92
CA ARG A 3 -28.23 1.38 -46.44
C ARG A 3 -28.74 2.21 -45.25
N THR A 4 -27.81 2.69 -44.42
CA THR A 4 -27.80 4.02 -43.73
C THR A 4 -26.45 4.11 -42.97
N ILE A 5 -25.40 4.79 -43.44
CA ILE A 5 -25.03 6.23 -43.33
C ILE A 5 -25.08 6.78 -41.89
N THR A 6 -23.91 7.06 -41.29
CA THR A 6 -23.67 8.32 -40.55
C THR A 6 -22.17 8.61 -40.43
N SER A 7 -21.76 9.80 -40.88
CA SER A 7 -20.42 10.39 -40.78
C SER A 7 -20.26 11.12 -39.45
N VAL A 8 -19.07 11.12 -38.82
CA VAL A 8 -18.58 12.29 -38.06
C VAL A 8 -17.05 12.39 -38.15
N LEU A 9 -16.64 13.61 -38.46
CA LEU A 9 -15.33 14.18 -38.63
C LEU A 9 -14.84 14.77 -37.29
N ALA A 10 -13.61 14.51 -36.88
CA ALA A 10 -12.84 15.39 -35.98
C ALA A 10 -11.36 14.97 -35.96
N LEU A 11 -10.56 15.58 -36.84
CA LEU A 11 -9.10 15.64 -36.67
C LEU A 11 -8.81 16.68 -35.57
N GLY A 12 -8.01 16.27 -34.58
CA GLY A 12 -7.62 17.11 -33.46
C GLY A 12 -6.47 18.07 -33.75
N VAL A 13 -6.15 18.90 -32.75
CA VAL A 13 -4.80 19.36 -32.42
C VAL A 13 -4.75 19.57 -30.91
N ALA A 14 -3.81 18.88 -30.26
CA ALA A 14 -3.44 19.05 -28.87
C ALA A 14 -2.28 20.05 -28.74
N ALA A 15 -2.32 20.89 -27.71
CA ALA A 15 -1.14 21.55 -27.16
C ALA A 15 -1.43 21.91 -25.69
N VAL A 16 -0.99 21.06 -24.75
CA VAL A 16 -0.94 21.37 -23.32
C VAL A 16 0.51 21.73 -23.02
N VAL A 17 0.74 22.95 -22.55
CA VAL A 17 2.04 23.41 -22.04
C VAL A 17 1.91 23.45 -20.52
N LEU A 18 2.59 22.54 -19.82
CA LEU A 18 2.70 22.54 -18.36
C LEU A 18 4.08 23.08 -17.99
N THR A 19 4.13 24.34 -17.58
CA THR A 19 5.29 24.97 -16.94
C THR A 19 5.41 24.48 -15.50
N GLY A 20 6.51 23.79 -15.19
CA GLY A 20 6.90 23.43 -13.83
C GLY A 20 7.62 24.57 -13.12
N CYS A 21 7.41 24.68 -11.81
CA CYS A 21 8.25 25.47 -10.91
C CYS A 21 8.76 24.58 -9.79
N ALA A 22 10.09 24.49 -9.71
CA ALA A 22 10.86 23.77 -8.72
C ALA A 22 10.79 24.46 -7.36
N VAL A 23 10.75 23.67 -6.28
CA VAL A 23 10.88 24.15 -4.91
C VAL A 23 12.32 23.91 -4.46
N SER A 24 13.05 24.98 -4.15
CA SER A 24 14.40 24.94 -3.59
C SER A 24 14.33 24.78 -2.07
N ILE A 25 15.03 23.80 -1.50
CA ILE A 25 15.28 23.73 -0.05
C ILE A 25 16.63 24.42 0.22
N THR A 26 16.59 25.49 1.01
CA THR A 26 17.75 26.14 1.62
C THR A 26 17.95 25.52 3.00
N ASP A 27 19.10 24.89 3.24
CA ASP A 27 19.60 24.61 4.59
C ASP A 27 20.87 25.43 4.80
N GLU A 28 20.80 26.37 5.74
CA GLU A 28 21.90 27.29 6.05
C GLU A 28 22.90 26.59 6.97
N ARG A 29 23.98 26.08 6.37
CA ARG A 29 25.18 25.65 7.09
C ARG A 29 26.02 26.88 7.44
N GLU A 30 25.82 27.43 8.63
CA GLU A 30 26.71 28.43 9.20
C GLU A 30 27.60 27.79 10.28
N GLY A 31 28.91 27.77 10.06
CA GLY A 31 29.90 27.27 10.99
C GLY A 31 30.58 28.39 11.77
N ALA A 32 31.05 28.11 12.99
CA ALA A 32 32.25 28.71 13.57
C ALA A 32 32.70 27.97 14.84
N SER A 33 33.96 27.55 14.85
CA SER A 33 34.73 27.09 16.02
C SER A 33 35.43 28.30 16.68
N PRO A 34 35.88 28.22 17.96
CA PRO A 34 37.34 28.11 18.16
C PRO A 34 37.86 27.32 19.40
N LEU A 35 39.00 26.66 19.16
CA LEU A 35 40.18 26.23 19.98
C LEU A 35 40.23 26.35 21.53
N ALA A 36 40.69 25.25 22.18
CA ALA A 36 41.95 25.16 22.97
C ALA A 36 42.24 23.71 23.47
N SER A 37 43.50 23.26 23.44
CA SER A 37 44.04 21.93 23.84
C SER A 37 44.65 21.96 25.26
N PRO A 38 45.44 20.94 25.71
CA PRO A 38 45.14 19.55 26.05
C PRO A 38 45.47 19.23 27.55
N THR A 39 44.99 18.13 28.13
CA THR A 39 45.60 17.54 29.37
C THR A 39 45.32 16.03 29.47
N GLU A 40 46.45 15.33 29.65
CA GLU A 40 46.82 13.98 30.07
C GLU A 40 45.80 12.94 30.60
N ALA A 41 46.15 11.67 30.34
CA ALA A 41 45.47 10.38 30.57
C ALA A 41 45.31 10.00 32.07
N PRO A 42 44.58 8.91 32.43
CA PRO A 42 45.06 7.54 32.19
C PRO A 42 44.01 6.51 31.75
N SER A 43 44.51 5.43 31.15
CA SER A 43 43.83 4.16 30.92
C SER A 43 43.23 3.57 32.20
N LEU A 44 42.01 3.04 32.12
CA LEU A 44 41.52 1.99 32.99
C LEU A 44 40.65 1.03 32.17
N GLU A 45 41.23 -0.14 31.93
CA GLU A 45 40.49 -1.34 31.60
C GLU A 45 39.58 -1.69 32.78
N THR A 46 38.28 -1.79 32.53
CA THR A 46 37.38 -2.59 33.34
C THR A 46 36.46 -3.34 32.41
N ALA A 47 36.83 -4.57 32.13
CA ALA A 47 35.90 -5.62 31.75
C ALA A 47 34.96 -5.82 32.94
N THR A 48 33.78 -5.19 32.88
CA THR A 48 32.65 -5.57 33.71
C THR A 48 31.82 -6.57 32.91
N ASP A 49 31.94 -7.82 33.33
CA ASP A 49 30.95 -8.86 33.15
C ASP A 49 29.60 -8.31 33.66
N ASP A 50 28.78 -7.80 32.74
CA ASP A 50 27.42 -7.34 33.02
C ASP A 50 26.47 -8.46 32.57
N PRO A 51 25.67 -9.05 33.48
CA PRO A 51 24.69 -10.04 33.10
C PRO A 51 23.59 -9.33 32.32
N ARG A 52 23.76 -9.29 30.99
CA ARG A 52 22.77 -8.79 30.04
C ARG A 52 21.41 -9.35 30.45
N PRO A 53 20.44 -8.51 30.86
CA PRO A 53 19.09 -8.98 31.08
C PRO A 53 18.63 -9.60 29.77
N GLU A 54 18.26 -10.89 29.79
CA GLU A 54 17.51 -11.47 28.69
C GLU A 54 16.28 -10.59 28.51
N VAL A 55 16.25 -9.83 27.41
CA VAL A 55 15.04 -9.18 26.94
C VAL A 55 14.13 -10.33 26.52
N ILE A 56 13.35 -10.83 27.47
CA ILE A 56 12.24 -11.73 27.20
C ILE A 56 11.33 -10.93 26.28
N ALA A 57 11.35 -11.27 24.99
CA ALA A 57 10.43 -10.69 24.03
C ALA A 57 9.01 -10.92 24.57
N PRO A 58 8.14 -9.89 24.58
CA PRO A 58 6.76 -10.08 24.99
C PRO A 58 6.14 -11.21 24.16
N PRO A 59 5.29 -12.06 24.77
CA PRO A 59 4.63 -13.14 24.04
C PRO A 59 3.89 -12.56 22.84
N ALA A 60 4.01 -13.23 21.69
CA ALA A 60 3.22 -12.86 20.52
C ALA A 60 1.74 -12.83 20.91
N PRO A 61 0.96 -11.82 20.48
CA PRO A 61 -0.46 -11.77 20.79
C PRO A 61 -1.14 -13.05 20.30
N ASP A 62 -1.98 -13.65 21.15
CA ASP A 62 -2.77 -14.82 20.80
C ASP A 62 -3.61 -14.53 19.55
N ALA A 63 -3.53 -15.42 18.55
CA ALA A 63 -4.27 -15.30 17.29
C ALA A 63 -5.80 -15.26 17.45
N SER A 64 -6.30 -15.54 18.66
CA SER A 64 -7.72 -15.57 19.01
C SER A 64 -8.35 -14.19 19.26
N ASP A 65 -7.56 -13.11 19.34
CA ASP A 65 -8.07 -11.75 19.60
C ASP A 65 -7.90 -10.81 18.38
N ALA A 66 -7.61 -11.38 17.20
CA ALA A 66 -7.54 -10.61 15.97
C ALA A 66 -8.95 -10.12 15.59
N PRO A 67 -9.15 -8.82 15.30
CA PRO A 67 -10.45 -8.32 14.89
C PRO A 67 -10.92 -9.06 13.62
N GLU A 68 -12.21 -9.40 13.57
CA GLU A 68 -12.84 -10.06 12.42
C GLU A 68 -13.38 -9.04 11.41
N ALA A 69 -13.37 -9.39 10.13
CA ALA A 69 -13.95 -8.57 9.08
C ALA A 69 -15.45 -8.32 9.35
N PRO A 70 -15.95 -7.07 9.20
CA PRO A 70 -17.35 -6.76 9.49
C PRO A 70 -18.29 -7.53 8.56
N SER A 71 -19.36 -8.09 9.13
CA SER A 71 -20.33 -8.94 8.41
C SER A 71 -21.11 -8.24 7.30
N SER A 72 -21.07 -6.91 7.25
CA SER A 72 -21.67 -6.11 6.18
C SER A 72 -20.84 -6.11 4.89
N LEU A 73 -19.56 -6.51 4.96
CA LEU A 73 -18.72 -6.66 3.79
C LEU A 73 -19.02 -8.00 3.11
N ARG A 74 -18.97 -7.97 1.78
CA ARG A 74 -19.01 -9.20 0.97
C ARG A 74 -17.84 -10.12 1.34
N THR A 75 -18.00 -11.39 1.01
CA THR A 75 -16.87 -12.32 1.01
C THR A 75 -16.03 -12.15 -0.26
N ARG A 76 -14.81 -12.67 -0.24
CA ARG A 76 -13.96 -12.76 -1.44
C ARG A 76 -14.68 -13.50 -2.58
N ASP A 77 -15.32 -14.63 -2.29
CA ASP A 77 -15.98 -15.47 -3.31
C ASP A 77 -17.21 -14.78 -3.94
N GLU A 78 -17.96 -14.02 -3.12
CA GLU A 78 -19.01 -13.14 -3.63
C GLU A 78 -18.45 -12.05 -4.54
N ALA A 79 -17.33 -11.43 -4.15
CA ALA A 79 -16.68 -10.41 -4.98
C ALA A 79 -16.16 -11.00 -6.31
N ILE A 80 -15.59 -12.21 -6.30
CA ILE A 80 -15.19 -12.95 -7.51
C ILE A 80 -16.38 -13.14 -8.45
N SER A 81 -17.52 -13.57 -7.90
CA SER A 81 -18.73 -13.87 -8.67
C SER A 81 -19.38 -12.62 -9.28
N LEU A 82 -19.07 -11.43 -8.73
CA LEU A 82 -19.59 -10.14 -9.16
C LEU A 82 -18.60 -9.31 -10.00
N ALA A 83 -17.42 -9.85 -10.32
CA ALA A 83 -16.39 -9.12 -11.06
C ALA A 83 -16.92 -8.59 -12.40
N ASP A 84 -16.75 -7.28 -12.65
CA ASP A 84 -17.02 -6.65 -13.95
C ASP A 84 -16.01 -7.13 -15.00
N THR A 85 -14.75 -7.27 -14.57
CA THR A 85 -13.62 -7.64 -15.42
C THR A 85 -12.74 -8.65 -14.70
N THR A 86 -12.27 -9.66 -15.42
CA THR A 86 -11.20 -10.57 -14.97
C THR A 86 -9.99 -10.41 -15.88
N ILE A 87 -8.83 -10.19 -15.28
CA ILE A 87 -7.54 -10.04 -15.95
C ILE A 87 -6.49 -10.95 -15.33
N ALA A 88 -5.47 -11.32 -16.10
CA ALA A 88 -4.29 -11.99 -15.56
C ALA A 88 -3.34 -10.97 -14.92
N CYS A 89 -2.61 -11.39 -13.90
CA CYS A 89 -1.54 -10.58 -13.35
C CYS A 89 -0.43 -10.30 -14.38
N THR A 90 0.05 -9.05 -14.39
CA THR A 90 1.25 -8.63 -15.14
C THR A 90 2.16 -7.82 -14.23
N PRO A 91 3.49 -7.83 -14.42
CA PRO A 91 4.42 -7.03 -13.62
C PRO A 91 4.04 -5.54 -13.58
N GLY A 92 3.95 -4.96 -12.38
CA GLY A 92 3.59 -3.55 -12.19
C GLY A 92 2.13 -3.23 -12.56
N LEU A 93 1.21 -4.17 -12.34
CA LEU A 93 -0.21 -3.99 -12.66
C LEU A 93 -0.79 -2.78 -11.91
N VAL A 94 -1.50 -1.92 -12.64
CA VAL A 94 -2.25 -0.79 -12.08
C VAL A 94 -3.74 -0.99 -12.34
N ILE A 95 -4.53 -0.93 -11.29
CA ILE A 95 -5.99 -0.96 -11.30
C ILE A 95 -6.46 0.45 -10.94
N ALA A 96 -7.18 1.10 -11.85
CA ALA A 96 -7.66 2.48 -11.70
C ALA A 96 -9.11 2.63 -12.18
N ASP A 97 -9.87 1.54 -12.13
CA ASP A 97 -11.24 1.46 -12.63
C ASP A 97 -12.22 1.88 -11.53
N ASP A 98 -12.62 3.15 -11.54
CA ASP A 98 -13.56 3.71 -10.57
C ASP A 98 -14.91 2.98 -10.58
N GLY A 99 -15.42 2.64 -9.39
CA GLY A 99 -16.72 2.01 -9.22
C GLY A 99 -16.84 0.61 -9.84
N LYS A 100 -15.72 -0.03 -10.17
CA LYS A 100 -15.65 -1.37 -10.78
C LYS A 100 -15.16 -2.43 -9.81
N ILE A 101 -15.59 -3.67 -10.05
CA ILE A 101 -15.04 -4.87 -9.41
C ILE A 101 -14.08 -5.55 -10.39
N VAL A 102 -12.79 -5.54 -10.08
CA VAL A 102 -11.73 -6.12 -10.91
C VAL A 102 -11.16 -7.35 -10.23
N ARG A 103 -11.22 -8.50 -10.90
CA ARG A 103 -10.54 -9.73 -10.47
C ARG A 103 -9.22 -9.89 -11.20
N VAL A 104 -8.15 -10.09 -10.45
CA VAL A 104 -6.81 -10.40 -10.96
C VAL A 104 -6.49 -11.84 -10.63
N GLU A 105 -6.19 -12.63 -11.66
CA GLU A 105 -5.81 -14.03 -11.52
C GLU A 105 -4.29 -14.21 -11.54
N GLY A 106 -3.81 -15.03 -10.62
CA GLY A 106 -2.39 -15.39 -10.50
C GLY A 106 -1.62 -14.49 -9.53
N ALA A 107 -0.44 -14.98 -9.13
CA ALA A 107 0.44 -14.27 -8.22
C ALA A 107 1.08 -13.05 -8.90
N CYS A 108 1.24 -11.97 -8.13
CA CYS A 108 1.84 -10.71 -8.55
C CYS A 108 3.00 -10.30 -7.65
N ASP A 109 4.04 -9.72 -8.24
CA ASP A 109 5.07 -9.04 -7.46
C ASP A 109 4.55 -7.68 -6.98
N ASP A 110 4.10 -6.82 -7.90
CA ASP A 110 3.67 -5.46 -7.57
C ASP A 110 2.30 -5.15 -8.17
N VAL A 111 1.37 -4.68 -7.34
CA VAL A 111 0.04 -4.20 -7.75
C VAL A 111 -0.23 -2.84 -7.12
N THR A 112 -0.72 -1.90 -7.93
CA THR A 112 -1.27 -0.63 -7.46
C THR A 112 -2.78 -0.61 -7.69
N VAL A 113 -3.55 -0.36 -6.65
CA VAL A 113 -4.99 -0.10 -6.72
C VAL A 113 -5.22 1.36 -6.37
N SER A 114 -5.87 2.09 -7.27
CA SER A 114 -6.12 3.52 -7.10
C SER A 114 -7.49 3.92 -7.62
N GLY A 115 -7.95 5.10 -7.21
CA GLY A 115 -9.23 5.65 -7.67
C GLY A 115 -10.28 5.78 -6.58
N PHE A 116 -11.55 5.64 -6.97
CA PHE A 116 -12.71 5.83 -6.11
C PHE A 116 -13.68 4.65 -6.20
N ALA A 117 -14.07 4.11 -5.05
CA ALA A 117 -15.06 3.04 -4.92
C ALA A 117 -14.71 1.77 -5.74
N THR A 118 -13.44 1.53 -6.01
CA THR A 118 -12.95 0.34 -6.71
C THR A 118 -12.93 -0.87 -5.77
N VAL A 119 -13.34 -2.02 -6.28
CA VAL A 119 -13.15 -3.31 -5.60
C VAL A 119 -12.12 -4.13 -6.36
N ALA A 120 -11.03 -4.53 -5.71
CA ALA A 120 -10.02 -5.39 -6.30
C ALA A 120 -10.03 -6.76 -5.61
N VAL A 121 -10.05 -7.84 -6.40
CA VAL A 121 -9.85 -9.20 -5.91
C VAL A 121 -8.53 -9.72 -6.46
N LEU A 122 -7.56 -9.94 -5.58
CA LEU A 122 -6.17 -10.26 -5.91
C LEU A 122 -5.81 -11.61 -5.30
N ASP A 123 -5.07 -12.48 -5.98
CA ASP A 123 -4.51 -13.69 -5.38
C ASP A 123 -3.34 -13.34 -4.43
N ASP A 124 -2.15 -13.90 -4.64
CA ASP A 124 -0.97 -13.62 -3.83
C ASP A 124 -0.24 -12.40 -4.39
N VAL A 125 0.08 -11.42 -3.54
CA VAL A 125 0.76 -10.18 -3.94
C VAL A 125 1.95 -9.92 -3.02
N SER A 126 3.14 -9.73 -3.58
CA SER A 126 4.33 -9.38 -2.78
C SER A 126 4.22 -7.96 -2.24
N THR A 127 3.92 -6.98 -3.10
CA THR A 127 3.75 -5.56 -2.75
C THR A 127 2.41 -5.03 -3.27
N LEU A 128 1.56 -4.58 -2.35
CA LEU A 128 0.29 -3.94 -2.67
C LEU A 128 0.31 -2.48 -2.26
N THR A 129 0.12 -1.57 -3.23
CA THR A 129 -0.09 -0.15 -2.97
C THR A 129 -1.55 0.21 -3.20
N VAL A 130 -2.20 0.81 -2.20
CA VAL A 130 -3.57 1.30 -2.28
C VAL A 130 -3.58 2.81 -2.07
N SER A 131 -4.12 3.54 -3.04
CA SER A 131 -4.19 5.01 -2.99
C SER A 131 -5.50 5.52 -3.57
N GLY A 132 -6.39 6.01 -2.72
CA GLY A 132 -7.67 6.52 -3.17
C GLY A 132 -8.70 6.57 -2.07
N SER A 133 -9.98 6.56 -2.45
CA SER A 133 -11.09 6.65 -1.50
C SER A 133 -12.14 5.55 -1.70
N GLY A 134 -12.56 4.93 -0.60
CA GLY A 134 -13.60 3.89 -0.64
C GLY A 134 -13.17 2.61 -1.36
N ILE A 135 -11.87 2.35 -1.49
CA ILE A 135 -11.36 1.15 -2.15
C ILE A 135 -11.57 -0.06 -1.24
N VAL A 136 -12.02 -1.18 -1.81
CA VAL A 136 -12.08 -2.47 -1.10
C VAL A 136 -11.17 -3.47 -1.79
N VAL A 137 -10.21 -4.04 -1.07
CA VAL A 137 -9.32 -5.08 -1.61
C VAL A 137 -9.55 -6.39 -0.89
N TYR A 138 -9.75 -7.47 -1.65
CA TYR A 138 -9.73 -8.85 -1.16
C TYR A 138 -8.48 -9.54 -1.70
N ALA A 139 -7.52 -9.87 -0.84
CA ALA A 139 -6.27 -10.55 -1.19
C ALA A 139 -6.20 -11.97 -0.60
N GLN A 140 -5.52 -12.91 -1.26
CA GLN A 140 -5.21 -14.19 -0.61
C GLN A 140 -4.09 -13.96 0.40
N GLN A 141 -2.96 -13.45 -0.09
CA GLN A 141 -1.80 -13.12 0.70
C GLN A 141 -1.21 -11.78 0.23
N VAL A 142 -0.72 -11.00 1.18
CA VAL A 142 -0.01 -9.74 0.93
C VAL A 142 1.29 -9.77 1.73
N GLY A 143 2.42 -9.44 1.08
CA GLY A 143 3.72 -9.29 1.74
C GLY A 143 3.85 -7.93 2.42
N ASP A 144 4.04 -6.89 1.62
CA ASP A 144 4.12 -5.49 2.03
C ASP A 144 2.87 -4.75 1.52
N LEU A 145 2.22 -3.99 2.42
CA LEU A 145 0.98 -3.26 2.16
C LEU A 145 1.19 -1.77 2.46
N VAL A 146 1.07 -0.94 1.44
CA VAL A 146 1.13 0.53 1.54
C VAL A 146 -0.26 1.10 1.29
N VAL A 147 -0.80 1.86 2.23
CA VAL A 147 -2.13 2.46 2.12
C VAL A 147 -2.08 3.97 2.34
N SER A 148 -2.79 4.68 1.47
CA SER A 148 -3.00 6.13 1.54
C SER A 148 -4.40 6.49 1.06
N GLY A 149 -4.84 7.72 1.37
CA GLY A 149 -6.19 8.18 1.05
C GLY A 149 -7.17 7.91 2.19
N ASP A 150 -8.43 7.59 1.89
CA ASP A 150 -9.49 7.57 2.90
C ASP A 150 -10.55 6.48 2.73
N VAL A 151 -11.10 5.99 3.85
CA VAL A 151 -12.24 5.06 3.87
C VAL A 151 -11.96 3.75 3.09
N ASN A 152 -10.69 3.33 3.05
CA ASN A 152 -10.28 2.11 2.35
C ASN A 152 -10.46 0.89 3.26
N THR A 153 -10.76 -0.27 2.67
CA THR A 153 -10.87 -1.54 3.38
C THR A 153 -10.02 -2.60 2.69
N ILE A 154 -9.06 -3.17 3.40
CA ILE A 154 -8.14 -4.19 2.88
C ILE A 154 -8.31 -5.45 3.70
N LEU A 155 -8.64 -6.55 3.00
CA LEU A 155 -8.88 -7.86 3.56
C LEU A 155 -7.86 -8.87 3.01
N TRP A 156 -7.26 -9.70 3.88
CA TRP A 156 -6.35 -10.79 3.46
C TRP A 156 -6.61 -12.08 4.25
N ARG A 157 -6.33 -13.26 3.68
CA ARG A 157 -6.50 -14.56 4.40
C ARG A 157 -5.21 -15.11 5.03
N GLY A 158 -4.07 -14.82 4.41
CA GLY A 158 -2.74 -15.29 4.81
C GLY A 158 -2.19 -14.69 6.11
N SER A 159 -0.85 -14.69 6.24
CA SER A 159 -0.15 -13.97 7.31
C SER A 159 -0.40 -12.46 7.22
N ALA A 160 -0.31 -11.75 8.35
CA ALA A 160 -0.39 -10.30 8.36
C ALA A 160 0.73 -9.68 7.49
N PRO A 161 0.43 -8.70 6.62
CA PRO A 161 1.43 -8.01 5.83
C PRO A 161 2.26 -7.05 6.70
N ARG A 162 3.39 -6.59 6.17
CA ARG A 162 4.03 -5.37 6.70
C ARG A 162 3.22 -4.16 6.25
N LEU A 163 2.58 -3.49 7.20
CA LEU A 163 1.66 -2.39 6.93
C LEU A 163 2.35 -1.03 7.10
N ASP A 164 2.26 -0.20 6.06
CA ASP A 164 2.50 1.24 6.08
C ASP A 164 1.20 1.96 5.71
N ASP A 165 0.48 2.45 6.71
CA ASP A 165 -0.84 3.10 6.52
C ASP A 165 -0.77 4.56 6.94
N THR A 166 -0.93 5.44 5.94
CA THR A 166 -1.02 6.89 6.12
C THR A 166 -2.44 7.41 5.84
N GLY A 167 -3.40 6.50 5.63
CA GLY A 167 -4.77 6.81 5.30
C GLY A 167 -5.64 7.22 6.49
N VAL A 168 -6.81 7.75 6.19
CA VAL A 168 -7.81 8.16 7.17
C VAL A 168 -9.01 7.23 7.12
N ALA A 169 -9.43 6.70 8.27
CA ALA A 169 -10.54 5.74 8.35
C ALA A 169 -10.32 4.49 7.48
N THR A 170 -9.07 4.07 7.29
CA THR A 170 -8.71 2.79 6.68
C THR A 170 -8.99 1.64 7.65
N THR A 171 -9.49 0.52 7.12
CA THR A 171 -9.58 -0.75 7.85
C THR A 171 -8.73 -1.79 7.15
N SER A 172 -7.74 -2.34 7.86
CA SER A 172 -6.87 -3.41 7.38
C SER A 172 -7.03 -4.61 8.31
N ILE A 173 -7.63 -5.69 7.80
CA ILE A 173 -8.06 -6.81 8.64
C ILE A 173 -7.87 -8.17 7.97
N ARG A 174 -7.58 -9.19 8.77
CA ARG A 174 -7.56 -10.56 8.28
C ARG A 174 -8.99 -11.07 8.07
N ASP A 175 -9.28 -11.60 6.89
CA ASP A 175 -10.56 -12.25 6.59
C ASP A 175 -10.47 -13.75 6.86
N THR A 176 -11.27 -14.21 7.79
CA THR A 176 -11.36 -15.62 8.21
C THR A 176 -12.51 -16.35 7.53
N ARG A 177 -13.34 -15.65 6.74
CA ARG A 177 -14.50 -16.19 6.02
C ARG A 177 -14.07 -16.83 4.70
#